data_AF-A0A1Q7UJ74-F1
#
_entry.id   AF-A0A1Q7UJ74-F1
#
_cell.length_a   1.000
_cell.length_b   1.000
_cell.length_c   1.000
_cell.angle_alpha   90.00
_cell.angle_beta   90.00
_cell.angle_gamma   90.00
#
_symmetry.space_group_name_H-M   'P 1'
#
loop_
_entity.id
_entity.type
_entity.pdbx_description
1 polymer ?
#
loop_
_entity_poly.entity_id
_entity_poly.type
_entity_poly.pdbx_seq_one_letter_code
_entity_poly.pdbx_strand_id
1 'polypeptide(L)'
;MTLTPVELRHVKPPKALLGGYDRDAVDRLLDEIVASFEDVWRERADLADKVEQLENDLIRYREIEGLLRTTLVSAEKAAVTLKEQARKEADLILEEARSEARSITRHARADHDRLLGEVRRMRSLLRSALALVDDEAPEEKAA
;
A
#
# COMPACT_ATOMS: atom_id res chain seq x y z
N MET A 1 17.59 -49.07 -3.52
CA MET A 1 18.64 -49.88 -4.17
C MET A 1 19.01 -51.02 -3.24
N THR A 2 19.44 -52.17 -3.76
CA THR A 2 19.58 -53.43 -3.01
C THR A 2 20.97 -53.70 -2.43
N LEU A 3 21.99 -52.93 -2.82
CA LEU A 3 23.36 -53.04 -2.30
C LEU A 3 23.99 -51.65 -2.16
N THR A 4 24.71 -51.43 -1.06
CA THR A 4 25.56 -50.27 -0.79
C THR A 4 26.97 -50.50 -1.32
N PRO A 5 27.77 -49.44 -1.54
CA PRO A 5 29.16 -49.62 -1.97
C PRO A 5 29.98 -50.48 -0.99
N VAL A 6 29.71 -50.36 0.31
CA VAL A 6 30.32 -51.18 1.36
C VAL A 6 29.93 -52.66 1.20
N GLU A 7 28.67 -52.96 0.92
CA GLU A 7 28.23 -54.34 0.67
C GLU A 7 28.86 -54.90 -0.62
N LEU A 8 29.01 -54.07 -1.66
CA LEU A 8 29.61 -54.47 -2.94
C LEU A 8 31.08 -54.90 -2.78
N ARG A 9 31.85 -54.21 -1.92
CA ARG A 9 33.24 -54.60 -1.57
C ARG A 9 33.36 -55.99 -0.95
N HIS A 10 32.30 -56.48 -0.31
CA HIS A 10 32.30 -57.79 0.36
C HIS A 10 31.71 -58.91 -0.50
N VAL A 11 31.24 -58.61 -1.72
CA VAL A 11 30.72 -59.61 -2.65
C VAL A 11 31.86 -60.48 -3.15
N LYS A 12 31.75 -61.80 -2.93
CA LYS A 12 32.70 -62.79 -3.46
C LYS A 12 31.96 -63.80 -4.34
N PRO A 13 32.16 -63.77 -5.66
CA PRO A 13 31.56 -64.74 -6.56
C PRO A 13 32.03 -66.16 -6.24
N PRO A 14 31.15 -67.18 -6.35
CA PRO A 14 31.54 -68.57 -6.16
C PRO A 14 32.55 -69.02 -7.22
N LYS A 15 33.46 -69.94 -6.85
CA LYS A 15 34.46 -70.49 -7.78
C LYS A 15 33.78 -71.45 -8.77
N ALA A 16 34.02 -71.26 -10.07
CA ALA A 16 33.58 -72.20 -11.10
C ALA A 16 34.56 -73.39 -11.21
N LEU A 17 34.03 -74.59 -11.46
CA LEU A 17 34.81 -75.82 -11.58
C LEU A 17 35.39 -76.03 -13.00
N LEU A 18 34.72 -75.54 -14.05
CA LEU A 18 35.16 -75.59 -15.46
C LEU A 18 34.63 -74.35 -16.20
N GLY A 19 35.45 -73.72 -17.08
CA GLY A 19 35.02 -72.64 -17.99
C GLY A 19 34.64 -71.30 -17.36
N GLY A 20 35.12 -70.99 -16.15
CA GLY A 20 34.81 -69.75 -15.44
C GLY A 20 35.60 -68.53 -15.92
N TYR A 21 35.15 -67.34 -15.49
CA TYR A 21 35.87 -66.09 -15.72
C TYR A 21 37.19 -66.04 -14.95
N ASP A 22 38.17 -65.31 -15.51
CA ASP A 22 39.42 -65.00 -14.83
C ASP A 22 39.15 -64.19 -13.56
N ARG A 23 39.60 -64.70 -12.42
CA ARG A 23 39.31 -64.12 -11.10
C ARG A 23 39.97 -62.77 -10.93
N ASP A 24 41.20 -62.62 -11.42
CA ASP A 24 41.92 -61.35 -11.29
C ASP A 24 41.27 -60.26 -12.16
N ALA A 25 40.72 -60.63 -13.31
CA ALA A 25 39.94 -59.71 -14.15
C ALA A 25 38.61 -59.32 -13.52
N VAL A 26 37.90 -60.28 -12.90
CA VAL A 26 36.64 -60.02 -12.19
C VAL A 26 36.86 -59.16 -10.95
N ASP A 27 37.92 -59.42 -10.17
CA ASP A 27 38.22 -58.65 -8.96
C ASP A 27 38.56 -57.19 -9.32
N ARG A 28 39.37 -56.95 -10.37
CA ARG A 28 39.63 -55.58 -10.88
C ARG A 28 38.35 -54.87 -11.33
N LEU A 29 37.46 -55.57 -12.03
CA LEU A 29 36.19 -55.00 -12.46
C LEU A 29 35.29 -54.67 -11.25
N LEU A 30 35.25 -55.52 -10.22
CA LEU A 30 34.50 -55.25 -9.01
C LEU A 30 35.06 -54.02 -8.28
N ASP A 31 36.38 -53.86 -8.21
CA ASP A 31 37.01 -52.66 -7.63
C ASP A 31 36.64 -51.38 -8.41
N GLU A 32 36.66 -51.42 -9.75
CA GLU A 32 36.22 -50.30 -10.60
C GLU A 32 34.73 -49.97 -10.41
N ILE A 33 33.88 -51.00 -10.33
CA ILE A 33 32.45 -50.81 -10.07
C ILE A 33 32.25 -50.21 -8.68
N VAL A 34 32.93 -50.69 -7.64
CA VAL A 34 32.85 -50.12 -6.28
C VAL A 34 33.19 -48.63 -6.33
N ALA A 35 34.32 -48.25 -6.94
CA ALA A 35 34.74 -46.85 -7.01
C ALA A 35 33.69 -45.97 -7.72
N SER A 36 33.22 -46.42 -8.89
CA SER A 36 32.16 -45.71 -9.63
C SER A 36 30.86 -45.60 -8.81
N PHE A 37 30.49 -46.65 -8.07
CA PHE A 37 29.29 -46.65 -7.24
C PHE A 37 29.39 -45.72 -6.04
N GLU A 38 30.60 -45.57 -5.45
CA GLU A 38 30.85 -44.62 -4.37
C GLU A 38 30.70 -43.18 -4.83
N ASP A 39 31.23 -42.85 -6.00
CA ASP A 39 31.09 -41.52 -6.60
C ASP A 39 29.61 -41.18 -6.83
N VAL A 40 28.85 -42.09 -7.44
CA VAL A 40 27.40 -41.91 -7.67
C VAL A 40 26.64 -41.80 -6.35
N TRP A 41 27.00 -42.59 -5.33
CA TRP A 41 26.34 -42.53 -4.03
C TRP A 41 26.57 -41.19 -3.33
N ARG A 42 27.80 -40.67 -3.43
CA ARG A 42 28.15 -39.35 -2.90
C ARG A 42 27.42 -38.24 -3.63
N GLU A 43 27.43 -38.26 -4.96
CA GLU A 43 26.70 -37.27 -5.77
C GLU A 43 25.19 -37.30 -5.46
N ARG A 44 24.62 -38.50 -5.29
CA ARG A 44 23.21 -38.65 -4.88
C ARG A 44 22.95 -37.99 -3.52
N ALA A 45 23.84 -38.16 -2.54
CA ALA A 45 23.70 -37.55 -1.23
C ALA A 45 23.78 -36.02 -1.35
N ASP A 46 24.79 -35.50 -2.04
CA ASP A 46 24.97 -34.06 -2.26
C ASP A 46 23.75 -33.43 -3.00
N LEU A 47 23.20 -34.14 -3.99
CA LEU A 47 21.99 -33.71 -4.69
C LEU A 47 20.74 -33.76 -3.80
N ALA A 48 20.60 -34.79 -2.95
CA ALA A 48 19.48 -34.89 -2.01
C ALA A 48 19.49 -33.72 -1.02
N ASP A 49 20.65 -33.40 -0.44
CA ASP A 49 20.83 -32.27 0.47
C ASP A 49 20.50 -30.94 -0.23
N LYS A 50 20.93 -30.79 -1.49
CA LYS A 50 20.63 -29.59 -2.30
C LYS A 50 19.14 -29.47 -2.61
N VAL A 51 18.46 -30.58 -2.90
CA VAL A 51 17.01 -30.59 -3.14
C VAL A 51 16.28 -30.15 -1.87
N GLU A 52 16.63 -30.71 -0.71
CA GLU A 52 16.03 -30.32 0.57
C GLU A 52 16.24 -28.83 0.86
N GLN A 53 17.45 -28.31 0.61
CA GLN A 53 17.71 -26.88 0.76
C GLN A 53 16.85 -26.02 -0.16
N LEU A 54 16.73 -26.39 -1.44
CA LEU A 54 15.94 -25.66 -2.43
C LEU A 54 14.44 -25.71 -2.12
N GLU A 55 13.95 -26.84 -1.61
CA GLU A 55 12.55 -26.99 -1.18
C GLU A 55 12.24 -26.07 0.01
N ASN A 56 13.14 -26.01 0.99
CA ASN A 56 13.02 -25.11 2.14
C ASN A 56 13.03 -23.63 1.72
N ASP A 57 13.95 -23.25 0.81
CA ASP A 57 14.00 -21.90 0.27
C ASP A 57 12.73 -21.55 -0.51
N LEU A 58 12.18 -22.49 -1.29
CA LEU A 58 10.94 -22.31 -2.04
C LEU A 58 9.75 -22.08 -1.11
N ILE A 59 9.65 -22.81 0.00
CA ILE A 59 8.61 -22.60 1.02
C ILE A 59 8.72 -21.18 1.58
N ARG A 60 9.93 -20.77 2.00
CA ARG A 60 10.17 -19.41 2.50
C ARG A 60 9.78 -18.33 1.49
N TYR A 61 10.13 -18.49 0.21
CA TYR A 61 9.77 -17.52 -0.82
C TYR A 61 8.26 -17.44 -1.05
N ARG A 62 7.54 -18.56 -1.02
CA ARG A 62 6.08 -18.58 -1.13
C ARG A 62 5.40 -17.88 0.05
N GLU A 63 5.93 -18.04 1.26
CA GLU A 63 5.44 -17.31 2.44
C GLU A 63 5.64 -15.80 2.30
N ILE A 64 6.82 -15.37 1.87
CA ILE A 64 7.14 -13.96 1.61
C ILE A 64 6.23 -13.39 0.52
N GLU A 65 6.02 -14.11 -0.58
CA GLU A 65 5.14 -13.70 -1.66
C GLU A 65 3.69 -13.55 -1.18
N GLY A 66 3.20 -14.50 -0.36
CA GLY A 66 1.87 -14.44 0.24
C GLY A 66 1.69 -13.23 1.17
N LEU A 67 2.70 -12.95 2.00
CA LEU A 67 2.70 -11.77 2.86
C LEU A 67 2.70 -10.48 2.02
N LEU A 68 3.58 -10.38 1.03
CA LEU A 68 3.68 -9.21 0.16
C LEU A 68 2.36 -8.93 -0.57
N ARG A 69 1.71 -9.98 -1.09
CA ARG A 69 0.40 -9.85 -1.75
C ARG A 69 -0.66 -9.33 -0.79
N THR A 70 -0.71 -9.86 0.44
CA THR A 70 -1.63 -9.40 1.47
C THR A 70 -1.39 -7.94 1.84
N THR A 71 -0.13 -7.56 2.04
CA THR A 71 0.27 -6.19 2.34
C THR A 71 -0.10 -5.23 1.22
N LEU A 72 0.14 -5.61 -0.05
CA LEU A 72 -0.21 -4.79 -1.21
C LEU A 72 -1.71 -4.53 -1.30
N VAL A 73 -2.53 -5.58 -1.14
CA VAL A 73 -4.00 -5.45 -1.13
C VAL A 73 -4.47 -4.58 0.03
N SER A 74 -3.87 -4.71 1.21
CA SER A 74 -4.17 -3.87 2.35
C SER A 74 -3.81 -2.40 2.10
N ALA A 75 -2.64 -2.14 1.51
CA ALA A 75 -2.19 -0.80 1.17
C ALA A 75 -3.10 -0.15 0.11
N GLU A 76 -3.53 -0.90 -0.91
CA GLU A 76 -4.47 -0.43 -1.92
C GLU A 76 -5.83 -0.06 -1.29
N LYS A 77 -6.38 -0.92 -0.43
CA LYS A 77 -7.62 -0.62 0.30
C LYS A 77 -7.48 0.64 1.15
N ALA A 78 -6.40 0.76 1.90
CA ALA A 78 -6.14 1.94 2.72
C ALA A 78 -6.04 3.22 1.88
N ALA A 79 -5.37 3.16 0.72
CA ALA A 79 -5.27 4.28 -0.20
C ALA A 79 -6.63 4.70 -0.77
N VAL A 80 -7.49 3.74 -1.13
CA VAL A 80 -8.86 4.01 -1.58
C VAL A 80 -9.68 4.67 -0.47
N THR A 81 -9.65 4.10 0.74
CA THR A 81 -10.38 4.66 1.90
C THR A 81 -9.90 6.08 2.22
N LEU A 82 -8.59 6.32 2.22
CA LEU A 82 -8.02 7.65 2.47
C LEU A 82 -8.47 8.66 1.41
N LYS A 83 -8.49 8.25 0.12
CA LYS A 83 -8.95 9.10 -0.98
C LYS A 83 -10.44 9.44 -0.85
N GLU A 84 -11.27 8.48 -0.43
CA GLU A 84 -12.69 8.71 -0.21
C GLU A 84 -12.94 9.63 1.00
N GLN A 85 -12.20 9.45 2.08
CA GLN A 85 -12.26 10.33 3.26
C GLN A 85 -11.85 11.76 2.90
N ALA A 86 -10.71 11.94 2.23
CA ALA A 86 -10.24 13.25 1.80
C ALA A 86 -11.24 13.96 0.86
N ARG A 87 -11.92 13.21 -0.02
CA ARG A 87 -13.00 13.78 -0.86
C ARG A 87 -14.17 14.26 -0.04
N LYS A 88 -14.67 13.44 0.89
CA LYS A 88 -15.80 13.81 1.77
C LYS A 88 -15.46 15.03 2.63
N GLU A 89 -14.25 15.07 3.17
CA GLU A 89 -13.77 16.19 3.97
C GLU A 89 -13.64 17.47 3.13
N ALA A 90 -13.11 17.37 1.92
CA ALA A 90 -13.07 18.50 0.99
C ALA A 90 -14.47 19.01 0.62
N ASP A 91 -15.43 18.12 0.38
CA ASP A 91 -16.83 18.49 0.10
C ASP A 91 -17.47 19.20 1.30
N LEU A 92 -17.22 18.72 2.52
CA LEU A 92 -17.70 19.34 3.76
C LEU A 92 -17.11 20.74 3.94
N ILE A 93 -15.79 20.89 3.78
CA ILE A 93 -15.10 22.19 3.86
C ILE A 93 -15.68 23.17 2.83
N LEU A 94 -15.94 22.72 1.60
CA LEU A 94 -16.55 23.54 0.57
C LEU A 94 -17.98 23.96 0.92
N GLU A 95 -18.76 23.07 1.52
CA GLU A 95 -20.12 23.37 1.96
C GLU A 95 -20.13 24.39 3.09
N GLU A 96 -19.27 24.21 4.10
CA GLU A 96 -19.09 25.12 5.22
C GLU A 96 -18.66 26.51 4.74
N ALA A 97 -17.61 26.59 3.92
CA ALA A 97 -17.12 27.85 3.36
C ALA A 97 -18.20 28.57 2.54
N ARG A 98 -19.00 27.84 1.75
CA ARG A 98 -20.13 28.42 1.01
C ARG A 98 -21.23 28.91 1.96
N SER A 99 -21.51 28.19 3.04
CA SER A 99 -22.50 28.59 4.04
C SER A 99 -22.09 29.86 4.75
N GLU A 100 -20.82 29.93 5.18
CA GLU A 100 -20.23 31.09 5.83
C GLU A 100 -20.23 32.30 4.89
N ALA A 101 -19.78 32.15 3.64
CA ALA A 101 -19.80 33.22 2.64
C ALA A 101 -21.22 33.77 2.40
N ARG A 102 -22.23 32.89 2.34
CA ARG A 102 -23.64 33.31 2.25
C ARG A 102 -24.07 34.06 3.50
N SER A 103 -23.64 33.64 4.69
CA SER A 103 -23.95 34.31 5.95
C SER A 103 -23.34 35.71 6.00
N ILE A 104 -22.06 35.84 5.69
CA ILE A 104 -21.34 37.11 5.60
C ILE A 104 -22.04 38.05 4.62
N THR A 105 -22.41 37.56 3.43
CA THR A 105 -23.09 38.37 2.42
C THR A 105 -24.46 38.85 2.91
N ARG A 106 -25.22 38.01 3.62
CA ARG A 106 -26.51 38.40 4.21
C ARG A 106 -26.33 39.46 5.28
N HIS A 107 -25.35 39.31 6.18
CA HIS A 107 -25.06 40.30 7.21
C HIS A 107 -24.64 41.64 6.59
N ALA A 108 -23.72 41.63 5.63
CA ALA A 108 -23.28 42.84 4.95
C ALA A 108 -24.44 43.57 4.24
N ARG A 109 -25.38 42.84 3.62
CA ARG A 109 -26.58 43.44 3.01
C ARG A 109 -27.52 44.03 4.06
N ALA A 110 -27.78 43.29 5.14
CA ALA A 110 -28.63 43.77 6.23
C ALA A 110 -28.06 45.05 6.88
N ASP A 111 -26.74 45.09 7.10
CA ASP A 111 -26.05 46.27 7.61
C ASP A 111 -26.11 47.44 6.63
N HIS A 112 -25.92 47.18 5.33
CA HIS A 112 -26.05 48.19 4.29
C HIS A 112 -27.45 48.81 4.27
N ASP A 113 -28.51 47.99 4.29
CA ASP A 113 -29.89 48.46 4.29
C ASP A 113 -30.22 49.24 5.58
N ARG A 114 -29.70 48.80 6.73
CA ARG A 114 -29.83 49.51 8.01
C ARG A 114 -29.20 50.90 7.94
N LEU A 115 -27.96 50.99 7.47
CA LEU A 115 -27.23 52.25 7.31
C LEU A 115 -27.94 53.20 6.33
N LEU A 116 -28.44 52.69 5.19
CA LEU A 116 -29.24 53.50 4.27
C LEU A 116 -30.52 54.03 4.91
N GLY A 117 -31.19 53.21 5.72
CA GLY A 117 -32.36 53.63 6.50
C GLY A 117 -32.03 54.75 7.51
N GLU A 118 -30.90 54.65 8.20
CA GLU A 118 -30.40 55.68 9.11
C GLU A 118 -30.06 56.99 8.38
N VAL A 119 -29.38 56.91 7.24
CA VAL A 119 -29.07 58.09 6.40
C VAL A 119 -30.34 58.79 5.92
N ARG A 120 -31.35 58.03 5.47
CA ARG A 120 -32.64 58.61 5.05
C ARG A 120 -33.35 59.31 6.21
N ARG A 121 -33.37 58.71 7.40
CA ARG A 121 -33.94 59.31 8.61
C ARG A 121 -33.23 60.61 8.98
N MET A 122 -31.90 60.60 9.03
CA MET A 122 -31.11 61.81 9.32
C MET A 122 -31.39 62.93 8.30
N ARG A 123 -31.45 62.61 7.00
CA ARG A 123 -31.82 63.59 5.95
C ARG A 123 -33.25 64.13 6.11
N SER A 124 -34.19 63.33 6.59
CA SER A 124 -35.55 63.79 6.87
C SER A 124 -35.58 64.77 8.04
N LEU A 125 -34.90 64.44 9.14
CA LEU A 125 -34.80 65.28 10.33
C LEU A 125 -34.11 66.62 10.02
N LEU A 126 -33.04 66.59 9.22
CA LEU A 126 -32.34 67.81 8.81
C LEU A 126 -33.25 68.71 7.98
N ARG A 127 -34.01 68.14 7.03
CA ARG A 127 -34.96 68.89 6.21
C ARG A 127 -36.09 69.50 7.03
N SER A 128 -36.66 68.75 7.98
CA SER A 128 -37.70 69.31 8.86
C SER A 128 -37.15 70.43 9.76
N ALA A 129 -35.92 70.28 10.26
CA ALA A 129 -35.28 71.32 11.07
C ALA A 129 -35.00 72.59 10.26
N LEU A 130 -34.54 72.46 9.01
CA LEU A 130 -34.36 73.58 8.09
C LEU A 130 -35.66 74.31 7.78
N ALA A 131 -36.75 73.58 7.49
CA ALA A 131 -38.05 74.18 7.21
C ALA A 131 -38.60 75.00 8.40
N LEU A 132 -38.35 74.56 9.64
CA LEU A 132 -38.73 75.31 10.84
C LEU A 132 -37.93 76.62 10.99
N VAL A 133 -36.66 76.64 10.55
CA VAL A 133 -35.82 77.85 10.60
C VAL A 133 -36.21 78.85 9.51
N ASP A 134 -36.59 78.36 8.32
CA ASP A 134 -37.05 79.23 7.22
C ASP A 134 -38.42 79.88 7.52
N ASP A 135 -39.31 79.20 8.26
CA ASP A 135 -40.60 79.78 8.72
C ASP A 135 -40.43 80.80 9.86
N GLU A 136 -39.31 80.78 10.60
CA GLU A 136 -38.99 81.75 11.65
C GLU A 136 -38.20 82.97 11.15
N ALA A 137 -37.79 83.01 9.88
CA ALA A 137 -37.13 84.17 9.30
C ALA A 137 -38.14 85.34 9.20
N PRO A 138 -37.95 86.45 9.94
CA PRO A 138 -38.87 87.58 9.85
C PRO A 138 -38.78 88.15 8.43
N GLU A 139 -39.94 88.39 7.79
CA GLU A 139 -40.04 89.26 6.62
C GLU A 139 -39.41 90.60 7.01
N GLU A 140 -38.17 90.82 6.59
CA GLU A 140 -37.52 92.12 6.68
C GLU A 140 -38.21 93.02 5.65
N LYS A 141 -39.37 93.54 6.05
CA LYS A 141 -40.00 94.70 5.45
C LYS A 141 -39.04 95.87 5.63
N ALA A 142 -38.55 96.45 4.54
CA ALA A 142 -38.65 97.90 4.32
C ALA A 142 -38.02 98.34 2.98
N ALA A 143 -38.80 99.21 2.33
CA ALA A 143 -38.45 100.32 1.42
C ALA A 143 -38.06 99.98 -0.03
#